data_AF-A0A2S8F4N8-F1
#
_entry.id   AF-A0A2S8F4N8-F1
#
_cell.length_a   1.000
_cell.length_b   1.000
_cell.length_c   1.000
_cell.angle_alpha   90.00
_cell.angle_beta   90.00
_cell.angle_gamma   90.00
#
_symmetry.space_group_name_H-M   'P 1'
#
loop_
_entity.id
_entity.type
_entity.pdbx_description
1 polymer ?
#
loop_
_entity_poly.entity_id
_entity_poly.type
_entity_poly.pdbx_seq_one_letter_code
_entity_poly.pdbx_strand_id
1 'polypeptide(L)'
;MTPRQEQVAKVLTEVATQLSQVVTAWGFAFHADEVRSSHGGPFASGHFCRETTRIGISCRDTLDNLNYEHTFVTRRGSSTESERFTIGHATLMAGVGHAQDCHLISSGEMPSSMIARDSSNPVEALLHDLTILAEPVLSAPCDEFFAIMRRGYRSYNVTY
;
A
#
# COMPACT_ATOMS: atom_id res chain seq x y z
N MET A 1 14.22 -20.92 -7.80
CA MET A 1 13.09 -20.02 -8.11
C MET A 1 12.50 -20.49 -9.43
N THR A 2 11.18 -20.51 -9.59
CA THR A 2 10.56 -20.91 -10.88
C THR A 2 10.49 -19.70 -11.83
N PRO A 3 10.37 -19.89 -13.15
CA PRO A 3 10.23 -18.78 -14.10
C PRO A 3 9.06 -17.85 -13.77
N ARG A 4 7.96 -18.39 -13.24
CA ARG A 4 6.80 -17.59 -12.81
C ARG A 4 7.11 -16.79 -11.53
N GLN A 5 7.89 -17.33 -10.59
CA GLN A 5 8.34 -16.59 -9.41
C GLN A 5 9.31 -15.46 -9.77
N GLU A 6 10.20 -15.68 -10.75
CA GLU A 6 11.09 -14.65 -11.31
C GLU A 6 10.30 -13.51 -11.97
N GLN A 7 9.27 -13.85 -12.76
CA GLN A 7 8.40 -12.87 -13.38
C GLN A 7 7.70 -11.97 -12.35
N VAL A 8 7.11 -12.57 -11.31
CA VAL A 8 6.40 -11.81 -10.27
C VAL A 8 7.37 -10.92 -9.47
N ALA A 9 8.58 -11.39 -9.17
CA ALA A 9 9.61 -10.56 -8.53
C ALA A 9 10.04 -9.38 -9.40
N LYS A 10 10.15 -9.58 -10.72
CA LYS A 10 10.44 -8.52 -11.68
C LYS A 10 9.33 -7.48 -11.71
N VAL A 11 8.07 -7.90 -11.75
CA VAL A 11 6.90 -7.00 -11.70
C VAL A 11 6.92 -6.17 -10.42
N LEU A 12 7.14 -6.78 -9.25
CA LEU A 12 7.26 -6.04 -7.99
C LEU A 12 8.39 -5.02 -8.03
N THR A 13 9.56 -5.38 -8.59
CA THR A 13 10.71 -4.48 -8.70
C THR A 13 10.38 -3.28 -9.60
N GLU A 14 9.67 -3.50 -10.70
CA GLU A 14 9.23 -2.45 -11.62
C GLU A 14 8.24 -1.50 -10.94
N VAL A 15 7.21 -2.03 -10.27
CA VAL A 15 6.23 -1.23 -9.51
C VAL A 15 6.91 -0.43 -8.40
N ALA A 16 7.79 -1.07 -7.63
CA ALA A 16 8.54 -0.42 -6.56
C ALA A 16 9.43 0.70 -7.11
N THR A 17 10.07 0.49 -8.26
CA THR A 17 10.91 1.52 -8.91
C THR A 17 10.09 2.73 -9.31
N GLN A 18 8.90 2.52 -9.90
CA GLN A 18 8.00 3.61 -10.28
C GLN A 18 7.49 4.38 -9.05
N LEU A 19 7.02 3.69 -8.02
CA LEU A 19 6.54 4.33 -6.79
C LEU A 19 7.64 5.07 -6.03
N SER A 20 8.88 4.55 -6.04
CA SER A 20 10.03 5.18 -5.38
C SER A 20 10.31 6.60 -5.88
N GLN A 21 9.94 6.92 -7.13
CA GLN A 21 10.12 8.27 -7.70
C GLN A 21 9.37 9.34 -6.89
N VAL A 22 8.33 8.95 -6.16
CA VAL A 22 7.49 9.83 -5.35
C VAL A 22 7.76 9.61 -3.86
N VAL A 23 7.53 8.39 -3.38
CA VAL A 23 7.47 8.15 -1.93
C VAL A 23 8.83 8.28 -1.24
N THR A 24 9.94 8.13 -1.96
CA THR A 24 11.28 8.34 -1.40
C THR A 24 11.54 9.81 -1.06
N ALA A 25 10.99 10.76 -1.83
CA ALA A 25 11.07 12.18 -1.50
C ALA A 25 10.33 12.51 -0.19
N TRP A 26 9.32 11.70 0.16
CA TRP A 26 8.59 11.80 1.43
C TRP A 26 9.26 11.04 2.58
N GLY A 27 10.47 10.51 2.37
CA GLY A 27 11.24 9.80 3.40
C GLY A 27 10.91 8.32 3.55
N PHE A 28 10.21 7.71 2.59
CA PHE A 28 9.98 6.27 2.61
C PHE A 28 11.14 5.49 1.97
N ALA A 29 11.52 4.37 2.59
CA ALA A 29 12.48 3.40 2.06
C ALA A 29 11.80 2.08 1.70
N PHE A 30 12.11 1.51 0.53
CA PHE A 30 11.52 0.25 0.10
C PHE A 30 12.21 -0.96 0.73
N HIS A 31 11.41 -1.91 1.22
CA HIS A 31 11.83 -3.22 1.68
C HIS A 31 11.05 -4.29 0.91
N ALA A 32 11.75 -5.09 0.12
CA ALA A 32 11.15 -6.26 -0.50
C ALA A 32 10.90 -7.33 0.57
N ASP A 33 9.70 -7.90 0.57
CA ASP A 33 9.40 -9.11 1.34
C ASP A 33 9.69 -10.35 0.47
N GLU A 34 9.03 -11.46 0.76
CA GLU A 34 9.24 -12.74 0.12
C GLU A 34 8.30 -12.95 -1.08
N VAL A 35 8.79 -13.67 -2.09
CA VAL A 35 7.91 -14.28 -3.11
C VAL A 35 7.26 -15.51 -2.51
N ARG A 36 5.92 -15.53 -2.45
CA ARG A 36 5.14 -16.60 -1.81
C ARG A 36 4.15 -17.23 -2.78
N SER A 37 3.83 -18.50 -2.54
CA SER A 37 2.75 -19.20 -3.25
C SER A 37 1.41 -18.97 -2.56
N SER A 38 0.35 -18.81 -3.34
CA SER A 38 -1.03 -18.71 -2.84
C SER A 38 -1.99 -19.51 -3.72
N HIS A 39 -3.26 -19.60 -3.32
CA HIS A 39 -4.31 -20.28 -4.10
C HIS A 39 -4.47 -19.68 -5.51
N GLY A 40 -4.24 -18.38 -5.68
CA GLY A 40 -4.25 -17.68 -6.97
C GLY A 40 -2.92 -17.70 -7.73
N GLY A 41 -1.97 -18.57 -7.34
CA GLY A 41 -0.61 -18.59 -7.90
C GLY A 41 0.40 -17.78 -7.07
N PRO A 42 1.66 -17.68 -7.54
CA PRO A 42 2.70 -16.92 -6.84
C PRO A 42 2.37 -15.42 -6.81
N PHE A 43 2.79 -14.76 -5.74
CA PHE A 43 2.76 -13.31 -5.60
C PHE A 43 4.07 -12.85 -4.94
N ALA A 44 4.45 -11.60 -5.18
CA ALA A 44 5.55 -10.95 -4.48
C ALA A 44 5.00 -9.71 -3.78
N SER A 45 5.50 -9.44 -2.59
CA SER A 45 5.12 -8.26 -1.81
C SER A 45 6.35 -7.50 -1.36
N GLY A 46 6.14 -6.23 -1.06
CA GLY A 46 7.11 -5.38 -0.40
C GLY A 46 6.39 -4.22 0.25
N HIS A 47 7.14 -3.43 1.01
CA HIS A 47 6.58 -2.29 1.68
C HIS A 47 7.56 -1.13 1.76
N PHE A 48 7.04 0.08 1.59
CA PHE A 48 7.74 1.31 1.83
C PHE A 48 7.58 1.70 3.30
N CYS A 49 8.68 1.91 4.02
CA CYS A 49 8.71 2.26 5.44
C CYS A 49 9.10 3.71 5.65
N ARG A 50 8.36 4.41 6.52
CA ARG A 50 8.76 5.67 7.15
C ARG A 50 8.34 5.62 8.61
N GLU A 51 9.32 5.49 9.51
CA GLU A 51 9.09 5.34 10.95
C GLU A 51 8.09 4.21 11.26
N THR A 52 6.91 4.57 11.76
CA THR A 52 5.81 3.66 12.14
C THR A 52 4.79 3.45 11.03
N THR A 53 4.95 4.11 9.89
CA THR A 53 4.07 4.04 8.74
C THR A 53 4.65 3.12 7.67
N ARG A 54 3.81 2.26 7.10
CA ARG A 54 4.17 1.40 5.97
C ARG A 54 3.16 1.54 4.85
N ILE A 55 3.63 1.50 3.61
CA ILE A 55 2.82 1.38 2.40
C ILE A 55 3.14 0.03 1.77
N GLY A 56 2.26 -0.94 1.94
CA GLY A 56 2.40 -2.27 1.39
C GLY A 56 1.93 -2.32 -0.06
N ILE A 57 2.73 -2.97 -0.90
CA ILE A 57 2.36 -3.35 -2.27
C ILE A 57 2.50 -4.86 -2.44
N SER A 58 1.59 -5.46 -3.18
CA SER A 58 1.79 -6.81 -3.70
C SER A 58 1.35 -6.92 -5.14
N CYS A 59 2.06 -7.75 -5.90
CA CYS A 59 1.85 -7.96 -7.32
C CYS A 59 1.83 -9.44 -7.63
N ARG A 60 1.11 -9.81 -8.70
CA ARG A 60 1.15 -11.15 -9.30
C ARG A 60 1.93 -11.11 -10.61
N ASP A 61 1.57 -11.98 -11.54
CA ASP A 61 2.18 -12.10 -12.87
C ASP A 61 1.87 -10.91 -13.77
N THR A 62 0.82 -10.15 -13.45
CA THR A 62 0.36 -8.97 -14.19
C THR A 62 0.23 -7.74 -13.28
N LEU A 63 0.34 -6.53 -13.85
CA LEU A 63 0.35 -5.25 -13.11
C LEU A 63 -1.03 -4.85 -12.56
N ASP A 64 -2.09 -5.41 -13.12
CA ASP A 64 -3.52 -5.33 -12.77
C ASP A 64 -3.87 -6.00 -11.42
N ASN A 65 -2.90 -6.67 -10.80
CA ASN A 65 -3.05 -7.35 -9.51
C ASN A 65 -2.30 -6.63 -8.40
N LEU A 66 -2.47 -5.31 -8.31
CA LEU A 66 -1.88 -4.48 -7.27
C LEU A 66 -2.75 -4.50 -6.00
N ASN A 67 -2.20 -4.92 -4.86
CA ASN A 67 -2.78 -4.59 -3.55
C ASN A 67 -2.05 -3.37 -2.98
N TYR A 68 -2.78 -2.50 -2.27
CA TYR A 68 -2.26 -1.29 -1.66
C TYR A 68 -2.85 -1.06 -0.27
N GLU A 69 -1.99 -1.03 0.74
CA GLU A 69 -2.41 -0.82 2.12
C GLU A 69 -1.46 0.12 2.87
N HIS A 70 -2.01 1.02 3.66
CA HIS A 70 -1.24 1.70 4.70
C HIS A 70 -1.35 0.95 6.01
N THR A 71 -0.24 0.84 6.72
CA THR A 71 -0.19 0.34 8.09
C THR A 71 0.45 1.39 9.01
N PHE A 72 -0.15 1.63 10.17
CA PHE A 72 0.40 2.46 11.24
C PHE A 72 0.48 1.67 12.54
N VAL A 73 1.64 1.66 13.20
CA VAL A 73 1.87 0.94 14.46
C VAL A 73 2.15 1.91 15.60
N THR A 74 1.33 1.89 16.66
CA THR A 74 1.59 2.63 17.90
C THR A 74 2.00 1.69 19.02
N ARG A 75 2.94 2.11 19.86
CA ARG A 75 3.27 1.46 21.13
C ARG A 75 2.84 2.38 22.25
N ARG A 76 2.15 1.85 23.26
CA ARG A 76 1.91 2.61 24.50
C ARG A 76 3.16 2.45 25.38
N GLY A 77 3.71 3.55 25.88
CA GLY A 77 5.00 3.56 26.61
C GLY A 77 5.07 2.66 27.86
N SER A 78 3.93 2.21 28.38
CA SER A 78 3.82 1.28 29.51
C SER A 78 3.21 -0.08 29.17
N SER A 79 2.99 -0.38 27.89
CA SER A 79 2.37 -1.62 27.43
C SER A 79 3.26 -2.34 26.41
N THR A 80 3.28 -3.67 26.48
CA THR A 80 3.84 -4.52 25.43
C THR A 80 2.90 -4.65 24.22
N GLU A 81 1.72 -4.04 24.31
CA GLU A 81 0.73 -3.99 23.24
C GLU A 81 1.12 -2.95 22.19
N SER A 82 1.14 -3.43 20.95
CA SER A 82 1.21 -2.60 19.77
C SER A 82 -0.16 -2.58 19.08
N GLU A 83 -0.65 -1.39 18.77
CA GLU A 83 -1.87 -1.21 17.98
C GLU A 83 -1.49 -1.01 16.53
N ARG A 84 -2.06 -1.82 15.64
CA ARG A 84 -1.88 -1.75 14.20
C ARG A 84 -3.17 -1.30 13.54
N PHE A 85 -3.10 -0.23 12.76
CA PHE A 85 -4.19 0.24 11.92
C PHE A 85 -3.87 -0.01 10.46
N THR A 86 -4.78 -0.65 9.73
CA THR A 86 -4.65 -0.91 8.29
C THR A 86 -5.80 -0.27 7.51
N ILE A 87 -5.48 0.53 6.49
CA ILE A 87 -6.44 1.07 5.52
C ILE A 87 -6.01 0.70 4.09
N GLY A 88 -6.97 0.50 3.19
CA GLY A 88 -6.72 0.42 1.75
C GLY A 88 -6.80 1.79 1.07
N HIS A 89 -6.51 1.82 -0.23
CA HIS A 89 -6.53 3.04 -1.05
C HIS A 89 -7.87 3.79 -1.00
N ALA A 90 -9.00 3.08 -1.16
CA ALA A 90 -10.32 3.69 -1.16
C ALA A 90 -10.62 4.45 0.16
N THR A 91 -10.18 3.90 1.30
CA THR A 91 -10.34 4.54 2.61
C THR A 91 -9.43 5.76 2.75
N LEU A 92 -8.21 5.72 2.22
CA LEU A 92 -7.33 6.89 2.18
C LEU A 92 -7.98 8.02 1.36
N MET A 93 -8.42 7.71 0.13
CA MET A 93 -9.03 8.69 -0.78
C MET A 93 -10.30 9.29 -0.18
N ALA A 94 -11.14 8.50 0.48
CA ALA A 94 -12.27 9.01 1.24
C ALA A 94 -11.85 9.88 2.44
N GLY A 95 -10.74 9.53 3.09
CA GLY A 95 -10.15 10.30 4.18
C GLY A 95 -9.73 11.71 3.77
N VAL A 96 -9.12 11.84 2.59
CA VAL A 96 -8.64 13.12 2.04
C VAL A 96 -9.68 13.87 1.20
N GLY A 97 -10.93 13.37 1.14
CA GLY A 97 -12.04 14.04 0.44
C GLY A 97 -12.15 13.75 -1.07
N HIS A 98 -11.38 12.80 -1.59
CA HIS A 98 -11.29 12.47 -3.02
C HIS A 98 -11.84 11.08 -3.37
N ALA A 99 -12.80 10.55 -2.60
CA ALA A 99 -13.41 9.24 -2.85
C ALA A 99 -13.97 9.08 -4.27
N GLN A 100 -14.49 10.17 -4.85
CA GLN A 100 -15.09 10.15 -6.19
C GLN A 100 -14.10 10.53 -7.29
N ASP A 101 -12.96 11.13 -6.94
CA ASP A 101 -11.97 11.63 -7.90
C ASP A 101 -10.81 10.66 -8.10
N CYS A 102 -10.66 9.66 -7.24
CA CYS A 102 -9.52 8.74 -7.32
C CYS A 102 -9.53 7.91 -8.61
N HIS A 103 -8.37 7.83 -9.25
CA HIS A 103 -8.17 7.08 -10.48
C HIS A 103 -8.00 5.60 -10.22
N LEU A 104 -7.41 5.23 -9.08
CA LEU A 104 -7.29 3.83 -8.67
C LEU A 104 -8.52 3.42 -7.84
N ILE A 105 -9.17 2.33 -8.22
CA ILE A 105 -10.39 1.82 -7.58
C ILE A 105 -10.26 0.33 -7.27
N SER A 106 -10.99 -0.15 -6.26
CA SER A 106 -11.02 -1.57 -5.93
C SER A 106 -11.83 -2.35 -6.95
N SER A 107 -11.27 -3.45 -7.43
CA SER A 107 -11.99 -4.50 -8.13
C SER A 107 -12.99 -5.18 -7.19
N GLY A 108 -14.21 -5.39 -7.67
CA GLY A 108 -15.21 -6.19 -6.95
C GLY A 108 -14.93 -7.70 -6.98
N GLU A 109 -13.89 -8.13 -7.71
CA GLU A 109 -13.51 -9.54 -7.86
C GLU A 109 -12.47 -9.97 -6.81
N MET A 110 -12.50 -11.23 -6.41
CA MET A 110 -11.58 -11.83 -5.44
C MET A 110 -10.39 -12.50 -6.15
N PRO A 111 -9.13 -12.29 -5.69
CA PRO A 111 -8.73 -11.40 -4.59
C PRO A 111 -8.92 -9.93 -4.96
N SER A 112 -9.34 -9.09 -4.00
CA SER A 112 -9.56 -7.65 -4.21
C SER A 112 -8.29 -7.00 -4.76
N SER A 113 -8.24 -6.79 -6.07
CA SER A 113 -7.18 -6.07 -6.77
C SER A 113 -7.54 -4.61 -6.94
N MET A 114 -6.55 -3.76 -7.17
CA MET A 114 -6.76 -2.35 -7.54
C MET A 114 -6.60 -2.19 -9.04
N ILE A 115 -7.57 -1.56 -9.70
CA ILE A 115 -7.57 -1.27 -11.14
C ILE A 115 -7.64 0.24 -11.38
N ALA A 116 -7.13 0.69 -12.52
CA ALA A 116 -7.37 2.06 -12.97
C ALA A 116 -8.82 2.21 -13.46
N ARG A 117 -9.50 3.29 -13.06
CA ARG A 117 -10.90 3.59 -13.39
C ARG A 117 -11.14 3.70 -14.89
N ASP A 118 -10.16 4.22 -15.63
CA ASP A 118 -10.15 4.36 -17.09
C ASP A 118 -9.60 3.11 -17.80
N SER A 119 -9.36 2.02 -17.05
CA SER A 119 -8.72 0.78 -17.54
C SER A 119 -7.28 0.97 -18.06
N SER A 120 -6.62 2.08 -17.70
CA SER A 120 -5.20 2.31 -17.97
C SER A 120 -4.29 1.56 -16.98
N ASN A 121 -3.02 1.98 -16.89
CA ASN A 121 -2.04 1.38 -16.00
C ASN A 121 -2.39 1.69 -14.52
N PRO A 122 -2.65 0.68 -13.68
CA PRO A 122 -2.98 0.89 -12.25
C PRO A 122 -1.83 1.52 -11.46
N VAL A 123 -0.57 1.33 -11.87
CA VAL A 123 0.57 1.98 -11.19
C VAL A 123 0.57 3.48 -11.45
N GLU A 124 0.25 3.91 -12.67
CA GLU A 124 0.12 5.33 -13.02
C GLU A 124 -1.08 5.97 -12.31
N ALA A 125 -2.21 5.26 -12.24
CA ALA A 125 -3.36 5.70 -11.46
C ALA A 125 -3.03 5.85 -9.97
N LEU A 126 -2.28 4.91 -9.39
CA LEU A 126 -1.80 5.02 -8.01
C LEU A 126 -0.88 6.23 -7.85
N LEU A 127 0.11 6.39 -8.74
CA LEU A 127 1.04 7.52 -8.69
C LEU A 127 0.31 8.86 -8.77
N HIS A 128 -0.67 8.98 -9.67
CA HIS A 128 -1.52 10.16 -9.77
C HIS A 128 -2.25 10.43 -8.46
N ASP A 129 -2.95 9.43 -7.91
CA ASP A 129 -3.71 9.60 -6.68
C ASP A 129 -2.80 9.98 -5.49
N LEU A 130 -1.61 9.40 -5.40
CA LEU A 130 -0.66 9.72 -4.33
C LEU A 130 -0.09 11.14 -4.48
N THR A 131 0.34 11.53 -5.68
CA THR A 131 0.98 12.83 -5.91
C THR A 131 -0.01 13.98 -5.92
N ILE A 132 -1.18 13.80 -6.53
CA ILE A 132 -2.12 14.90 -6.75
C ILE A 132 -3.13 15.00 -5.61
N LEU A 133 -3.59 13.87 -5.07
CA LEU A 133 -4.73 13.85 -4.13
C LEU A 133 -4.30 13.65 -2.67
N ALA A 134 -3.26 12.85 -2.42
CA ALA A 134 -2.85 12.48 -1.05
C ALA A 134 -1.52 13.09 -0.57
N GLU A 135 -0.74 13.74 -1.44
CA GLU A 135 0.56 14.31 -1.08
C GLU A 135 0.52 15.23 0.16
N PRO A 136 -0.46 16.14 0.33
CA PRO A 136 -0.51 17.02 1.49
C PRO A 136 -0.58 16.27 2.84
N VAL A 137 -1.14 15.06 2.82
CA VAL A 137 -1.34 14.22 4.01
C VAL A 137 -0.24 13.17 4.16
N LEU A 138 0.37 12.73 3.05
CA LEU A 138 1.39 11.68 3.06
C LEU A 138 2.83 12.21 3.11
N SER A 139 3.11 13.37 2.54
CA SER A 139 4.47 13.92 2.42
C SER A 139 5.14 14.20 3.77
N ALA A 140 4.36 14.55 4.78
CA ALA A 140 4.81 14.71 6.17
C ALA A 140 3.80 14.07 7.15
N PRO A 141 4.25 13.49 8.28
CA PRO A 141 3.35 13.03 9.32
C PRO A 141 2.50 14.18 9.88
N CYS A 142 1.18 14.06 9.83
CA CYS A 142 0.24 15.05 10.36
C CYS A 142 -0.93 14.38 11.11
N ASP A 143 -1.61 15.14 11.96
CA ASP A 143 -2.75 14.62 12.74
C ASP A 143 -3.89 14.13 11.85
N GLU A 144 -4.09 14.76 10.70
CA GLU A 144 -5.07 14.37 9.70
C GLU A 144 -4.80 12.97 9.16
N PHE A 145 -3.54 12.68 8.79
CA PHE A 145 -3.13 11.34 8.36
C PHE A 145 -3.46 10.29 9.42
N PHE A 146 -3.08 10.54 10.68
CA PHE A 146 -3.36 9.60 11.77
C PHE A 146 -4.86 9.46 12.07
N ALA A 147 -5.65 10.51 11.89
CA ALA A 147 -7.09 10.45 12.03
C ALA A 147 -7.74 9.57 10.94
N ILE A 148 -7.24 9.65 9.70
CA ILE A 148 -7.68 8.77 8.60
C ILE A 148 -7.28 7.32 8.89
N MET A 149 -6.03 7.07 9.27
CA MET A 149 -5.52 5.73 9.60
C MET A 149 -6.37 5.02 10.66
N ARG A 150 -6.81 5.75 11.70
CA ARG A 150 -7.65 5.19 12.79
C ARG A 150 -9.05 4.75 12.36
N ARG A 151 -9.49 5.10 11.14
CA ARG A 151 -10.75 4.58 10.55
C ARG A 151 -10.60 3.17 9.98
N GLY A 152 -9.37 2.67 9.87
CA GLY A 152 -9.05 1.36 9.34
C GLY A 152 -9.32 0.19 10.27
N TYR A 153 -9.01 -1.01 9.77
CA TYR A 153 -9.02 -2.22 10.58
C TYR A 153 -7.96 -2.11 11.68
N ARG A 154 -8.40 -2.25 12.94
CA ARG A 154 -7.54 -2.22 14.12
C ARG A 154 -7.24 -3.64 14.58
N SER A 155 -5.96 -3.98 14.68
CA SER A 155 -5.49 -5.21 15.31
C SER A 155 -4.49 -4.91 16.41
N TYR A 156 -4.37 -5.84 17.35
CA TYR A 156 -3.45 -5.74 18.47
C TYR A 156 -2.43 -6.86 18.38
N ASN A 157 -1.17 -6.55 18.69
CA ASN A 157 -0.15 -7.57 18.86
C ASN A 157 0.56 -7.36 20.19
N VAL A 158 0.67 -8.43 20.98
CA VAL A 158 1.38 -8.46 22.27
C VAL A 158 2.77 -9.01 21.99
N THR A 159 3.79 -8.20 22.22
CA THR A 159 5.19 -8.65 22.09
C THR A 159 5.66 -9.11 23.46
N TYR A 160 5.83 -10.42 23.67
CA TYR A 160 6.38 -10.99 24.91
C TYR A 160 7.89 -10.78 25.01
#